data_AF-A0A7Z9Y7G3-F1
#
_entry.id   AF-A0A7Z9Y7G3-F1
#
_cell.length_a   1.000
_cell.length_b   1.000
_cell.length_c   1.000
_cell.angle_alpha   90.00
_cell.angle_beta   90.00
_cell.angle_gamma   90.00
#
_symmetry.space_group_name_H-M   'P 1'
#
loop_
_entity.id
_entity.type
_entity.pdbx_description
1 polymer ?
#
loop_
_entity_poly.entity_id
_entity_poly.type
_entity_poly.pdbx_seq_one_letter_code
_entity_poly.pdbx_strand_id
1 'polypeptide(L)'
;MDGRSPTASSQLLAANQRLLQLRAQAGKRRAIPITAHRSPNTGQRLPFTQLPSHLGWESERVTGVLRRASNRQKDAKTAVEADGSWLTPPERAECPQNAPETPQPDVSGAVKLYPDIALGMLRQEMAAPGRVWLLAHHLDREGRGWLRIDIITRCLTEKSSSLRICGKRQLRNLLRQGEGVFWTRDKTRLWLRSAAKVAYGLGVARLTGRPVAVPVTALAGGIGAARAHLYASFHSSRTKETPQGAQSMPIARDTLAGLSGVGCVSQRTYERRARVKAQANFAVGDVAQEENRENQAWTKGRALFELKDYRGQQGRKGKTYLAWQLPNSYIGKHQHRPKGRQKRINRELKDLVMKGMPGNVAEAVDRRALEKVYYPNGKLAAQKYGRNPEQELYWQRHRTGNGRFAVWQQLGG
;
A
#
# COMPACT_ATOMS: atom_id res chain seq x y z
N MET A 1 -18.66 64.40 -19.07
CA MET A 1 -18.37 62.97 -18.83
C MET A 1 -18.94 62.65 -17.48
N ASP A 2 -20.19 62.18 -17.44
CA ASP A 2 -20.94 62.07 -16.20
C ASP A 2 -20.65 60.72 -15.52
N GLY A 3 -19.76 60.78 -14.52
CA GLY A 3 -19.36 59.66 -13.69
C GLY A 3 -20.46 59.23 -12.72
N ARG A 4 -21.41 58.42 -13.19
CA ARG A 4 -22.34 57.71 -12.31
C ARG A 4 -21.68 56.43 -11.81
N SER A 5 -21.23 56.44 -10.55
CA SER A 5 -20.81 55.23 -9.85
C SER A 5 -22.00 54.27 -9.73
N PRO A 6 -21.85 52.99 -10.08
CA PRO A 6 -22.93 52.01 -10.01
C PRO A 6 -23.34 51.81 -8.55
N THR A 7 -24.56 52.24 -8.23
CA THR A 7 -25.18 52.03 -6.93
C THR A 7 -25.66 50.58 -6.85
N ALA A 8 -25.25 49.85 -5.82
CA ALA A 8 -25.65 48.46 -5.64
C ALA A 8 -27.17 48.34 -5.49
N SER A 9 -27.77 47.35 -6.14
CA SER A 9 -29.20 47.02 -6.01
C SER A 9 -29.58 46.84 -4.54
N SER A 10 -30.73 47.41 -4.15
CA SER A 10 -31.28 47.31 -2.79
C SER A 10 -31.46 45.86 -2.32
N GLN A 11 -31.74 44.95 -3.25
CA GLN A 11 -31.86 43.51 -2.97
C GLN A 11 -30.53 42.89 -2.54
N LEU A 12 -29.42 43.33 -3.14
CA LEU A 12 -28.08 42.83 -2.82
C LEU A 12 -27.61 43.32 -1.45
N LEU A 13 -27.95 44.57 -1.10
CA LEU A 13 -27.72 45.11 0.24
C LEU A 13 -28.53 44.34 1.31
N ALA A 14 -29.80 44.04 1.04
CA ALA A 14 -30.65 43.26 1.95
C ALA A 14 -30.14 41.82 2.14
N ALA A 15 -29.67 41.17 1.06
CA ALA A 15 -29.08 39.83 1.14
C ALA A 15 -27.79 39.80 1.98
N ASN A 16 -26.92 40.80 1.81
CA ASN A 16 -25.69 40.93 2.59
C ASN A 16 -25.98 41.17 4.08
N GLN A 17 -26.97 42.00 4.41
CA GLN A 17 -27.40 42.21 5.79
C GLN A 17 -27.94 40.93 6.43
N ARG A 18 -28.76 40.15 5.71
CA ARG A 18 -29.28 38.87 6.19
C ARG A 18 -28.15 37.86 6.47
N LEU A 19 -27.13 37.82 5.60
CA LEU A 19 -25.98 36.95 5.78
C LEU A 19 -25.11 37.35 7.00
N LEU A 20 -24.96 38.66 7.25
CA LEU A 20 -24.30 39.17 8.46
C LEU A 20 -25.07 38.81 9.73
N GLN A 21 -26.40 38.93 9.72
CA GLN A 21 -27.24 38.53 10.86
C GLN A 21 -27.12 37.04 11.17
N LEU A 22 -27.12 36.17 10.15
CA LEU A 22 -26.93 34.73 10.32
C LEU A 22 -25.56 34.39 10.91
N ARG A 23 -24.50 35.09 10.49
CA ARG A 23 -23.15 34.93 11.06
C ARG A 23 -23.09 35.37 12.53
N ALA A 24 -23.75 36.47 12.89
CA ALA A 24 -23.83 36.94 14.26
C ALA A 24 -24.59 35.95 15.16
N GLN A 25 -25.67 35.35 14.66
CA GLN A 25 -26.42 34.32 15.38
C GLN A 25 -25.61 33.02 15.56
N ALA A 26 -24.87 32.61 14.53
CA ALA A 26 -23.99 31.43 14.61
C ALA A 26 -22.80 31.63 15.57
N GLY A 27 -22.26 32.85 15.67
CA GLY A 27 -21.20 33.20 16.63
C GLY A 27 -21.66 33.11 18.09
N LYS A 28 -22.90 33.51 18.38
CA LYS A 28 -23.47 33.47 19.74
C LYS A 28 -23.74 32.04 20.23
N ARG A 29 -23.98 31.08 19.33
CA ARG A 29 -24.13 29.65 19.70
C ARG A 29 -22.81 28.95 20.06
N ARG A 30 -21.67 29.63 19.93
CA ARG A 30 -20.34 29.04 20.18
C ARG A 30 -19.63 29.53 21.45
N ALA A 31 -20.30 30.32 22.30
CA ALA A 31 -19.77 30.70 23.61
C ALA A 31 -20.02 29.58 24.65
N ILE A 32 -19.23 28.51 24.56
CA ILE A 32 -19.02 27.60 25.69
C ILE A 32 -17.85 28.20 26.51
N PRO A 33 -17.96 28.35 27.84
CA PRO A 33 -16.88 28.87 28.66
C PRO A 33 -15.65 27.98 28.52
N ILE A 34 -14.49 28.59 28.26
CA ILE A 34 -13.20 27.92 28.23
C ILE A 34 -12.80 27.63 29.68
N THR A 35 -13.36 26.56 30.23
CA THR A 35 -12.71 25.84 31.33
C THR A 35 -11.55 25.05 30.74
N ALA A 36 -10.37 25.19 31.35
CA ALA A 36 -9.16 24.46 31.00
C ALA A 36 -9.36 22.95 31.22
N HIS A 37 -9.97 22.27 30.23
CA HIS A 37 -10.10 20.83 30.16
C HIS A 37 -9.26 20.29 29.01
N ARG A 38 -8.06 19.84 29.41
CA ARG A 38 -7.41 18.58 29.03
C ARG A 38 -8.28 17.71 28.11
N SER A 39 -7.90 17.60 26.84
CA SER A 39 -8.54 16.71 25.86
C SER A 39 -8.70 15.28 26.38
N PRO A 40 -9.89 14.68 26.31
CA PRO A 40 -10.04 13.25 26.50
C PRO A 40 -9.79 12.50 25.18
N ASN A 41 -8.91 11.50 25.26
CA ASN A 41 -8.73 10.35 24.36
C ASN A 41 -8.25 10.58 22.92
N THR A 42 -6.98 10.96 22.84
CA THR A 42 -5.98 10.19 22.08
C THR A 42 -6.17 8.69 22.37
N GLY A 43 -6.19 7.84 21.34
CA GLY A 43 -6.38 6.40 21.48
C GLY A 43 -5.61 5.82 22.66
N GLN A 44 -6.35 5.32 23.65
CA GLN A 44 -5.79 4.63 24.80
C GLN A 44 -4.94 3.49 24.28
N ARG A 45 -3.61 3.63 24.42
CA ARG A 45 -2.73 2.48 24.52
C ARG A 45 -3.16 1.75 25.78
N LEU A 46 -3.72 0.56 25.61
CA LEU A 46 -3.91 -0.36 26.73
C LEU A 46 -2.55 -0.56 27.41
N PRO A 47 -2.44 -0.40 28.75
CA PRO A 47 -1.26 -0.83 29.47
C PRO A 47 -1.07 -2.34 29.27
N PHE A 48 0.19 -2.75 29.12
CA PHE A 48 0.61 -4.11 28.75
C PHE A 48 0.20 -5.20 29.76
N THR A 49 -0.39 -4.82 30.90
CA THR A 49 -0.81 -5.69 32.00
C THR A 49 -2.17 -6.37 31.79
N GLN A 50 -2.90 -6.05 30.73
CA GLN A 50 -4.18 -6.71 30.37
C GLN A 50 -4.09 -7.60 29.13
N LEU A 51 -2.88 -8.03 28.75
CA LEU A 51 -2.73 -9.07 27.73
C LEU A 51 -2.97 -10.45 28.38
N PRO A 52 -3.88 -11.28 27.86
CA PRO A 52 -4.14 -12.61 28.42
C PRO A 52 -2.85 -13.46 28.45
N SER A 53 -2.61 -14.13 29.58
CA SER A 53 -1.44 -15.00 29.82
C SER A 53 -1.28 -16.14 28.82
N HIS A 54 -2.32 -16.47 28.05
CA HIS A 54 -2.30 -17.50 27.01
C HIS A 54 -1.79 -17.00 25.63
N LEU A 55 -1.25 -15.78 25.53
CA LEU A 55 -0.52 -15.30 24.34
C LEU A 55 0.85 -15.96 24.15
N GLY A 56 1.14 -17.02 24.92
CA GLY A 56 1.60 -18.28 24.35
C GLY A 56 2.87 -18.19 23.50
N TRP A 57 4.02 -18.06 24.17
CA TRP A 57 5.17 -18.89 23.80
C TRP A 57 4.97 -20.36 24.21
N GLU A 58 3.93 -20.65 24.99
CA GLU A 58 3.51 -21.99 25.40
C GLU A 58 2.26 -22.47 24.63
N SER A 59 2.30 -22.48 23.30
CA SER A 59 1.32 -23.34 22.63
C SER A 59 1.75 -24.78 22.89
N GLU A 60 0.89 -25.57 23.54
CA GLU A 60 1.11 -26.98 23.86
C GLU A 60 1.61 -27.80 22.66
N ARG A 61 1.19 -27.40 21.45
CA ARG A 61 1.67 -27.95 20.18
C ARG A 61 3.12 -27.60 19.85
N VAL A 62 3.56 -26.35 20.05
CA VAL A 62 4.97 -25.94 19.84
C VAL A 62 5.86 -26.53 20.93
N THR A 63 5.41 -26.53 22.19
CA THR A 63 6.10 -27.20 23.29
C THR A 63 6.23 -28.71 23.01
N GLY A 64 5.19 -29.33 22.45
CA GLY A 64 5.21 -30.73 22.02
C GLY A 64 6.18 -31.01 20.87
N VAL A 65 6.32 -30.09 19.90
CA VAL A 65 7.30 -30.23 18.80
C VAL A 65 8.73 -30.05 19.30
N LEU A 66 8.98 -29.07 20.17
CA LEU A 66 10.30 -28.84 20.75
C LEU A 66 10.72 -29.97 21.70
N ARG A 67 9.80 -30.53 22.49
CA ARG A 67 10.07 -31.66 23.38
C ARG A 67 10.37 -32.95 22.58
N ARG A 68 9.68 -33.17 21.44
CA ARG A 68 10.02 -34.27 20.51
C ARG A 68 11.37 -34.07 19.81
N ALA A 69 11.71 -32.84 19.43
CA ALA A 69 13.01 -32.53 18.82
C ALA A 69 14.17 -32.70 19.82
N SER A 70 13.96 -32.32 21.08
CA SER A 70 14.95 -32.50 22.15
C SER A 70 15.13 -33.97 22.53
N ASN A 71 14.06 -34.77 22.56
CA ASN A 71 14.17 -36.21 22.80
C ASN A 71 14.89 -36.93 21.65
N ARG A 72 14.61 -36.58 20.38
CA ARG A 72 15.37 -37.12 19.23
C ARG A 72 16.87 -36.81 19.28
N GLN A 73 17.25 -35.65 19.82
CA GLN A 73 18.66 -35.31 20.02
C GLN A 73 19.31 -36.11 21.16
N LYS A 74 18.55 -36.46 22.21
CA LYS A 74 19.04 -37.35 23.28
C LYS A 74 19.18 -38.79 22.78
N ASP A 75 18.21 -39.29 22.01
CA ASP A 75 18.27 -40.64 21.44
C ASP A 75 19.43 -40.78 20.44
N ALA A 76 19.70 -39.74 19.63
CA ALA A 76 20.85 -39.70 18.73
C ALA A 76 22.20 -39.59 19.46
N LYS A 77 22.24 -38.97 20.65
CA LYS A 77 23.48 -38.86 21.44
C LYS A 77 23.80 -40.15 22.20
N THR A 78 22.77 -40.88 22.62
CA THR A 78 22.91 -42.17 23.29
C THR A 78 23.33 -43.29 22.30
N ALA A 79 23.07 -43.12 21.01
CA ALA A 79 23.50 -44.05 19.97
C ALA A 79 24.97 -43.89 19.53
N VAL A 80 25.65 -42.81 19.94
CA VAL A 80 27.06 -42.53 19.55
C VAL A 80 28.06 -42.86 20.67
N GLU A 81 27.60 -43.12 21.89
CA GLU A 81 28.47 -43.51 23.03
C GLU A 81 28.69 -45.03 23.16
N ALA A 82 28.22 -45.84 22.20
CA ALA A 82 28.31 -47.31 22.26
C ALA A 82 29.41 -47.94 21.39
N ASP A 83 30.29 -47.15 20.75
CA ASP A 83 31.40 -47.72 19.96
C ASP A 83 32.72 -47.02 20.30
N GLY A 84 33.35 -47.55 21.35
CA GLY A 84 34.69 -47.16 21.77
C GLY A 84 35.73 -47.82 20.88
N SER A 85 36.38 -47.04 20.03
CA SER A 85 37.64 -47.43 19.41
C SER A 85 38.61 -46.25 19.40
N TRP A 86 39.65 -46.42 20.21
CA TRP A 86 40.86 -45.60 20.26
C TRP A 86 41.64 -45.76 18.95
N LEU A 87 42.22 -44.67 18.42
CA LEU A 87 43.62 -44.61 17.95
C LEU A 87 44.00 -43.23 17.37
N THR A 88 45.10 -42.72 17.93
CA THR A 88 46.15 -41.80 17.43
C THR A 88 45.85 -40.36 16.97
N PRO A 89 46.61 -39.36 17.48
CA PRO A 89 46.54 -37.97 17.03
C PRO A 89 47.48 -37.71 15.84
N PRO A 90 47.03 -37.04 14.76
CA PRO A 90 47.93 -36.52 13.76
C PRO A 90 48.44 -35.13 14.18
N GLU A 91 49.75 -35.08 14.36
CA GLU A 91 50.69 -34.11 13.78
C GLU A 91 50.18 -32.70 13.45
N ARG A 92 50.82 -31.72 14.09
CA ARG A 92 50.64 -30.27 13.90
C ARG A 92 50.87 -29.86 12.44
N ALA A 93 49.80 -29.62 11.71
CA ALA A 93 49.83 -28.84 10.49
C ALA A 93 49.76 -27.33 10.81
N GLU A 94 50.68 -26.60 10.20
CA GLU A 94 50.87 -25.16 10.27
C GLU A 94 49.57 -24.38 9.93
N CYS A 95 49.30 -23.32 10.68
CA CYS A 95 48.17 -22.42 10.45
C CYS A 95 48.45 -21.47 9.28
N PRO A 96 47.68 -21.50 8.17
CA PRO A 96 47.58 -20.35 7.29
C PRO A 96 46.62 -19.34 7.93
N GLN A 97 47.14 -18.13 8.18
CA GLN A 97 46.38 -16.97 8.63
C GLN A 97 45.44 -16.47 7.50
N ASN A 98 44.34 -17.16 7.26
CA ASN A 98 43.23 -16.61 6.48
C ASN A 98 42.07 -16.34 7.42
N ALA A 99 42.02 -15.12 7.97
CA ALA A 99 40.82 -14.61 8.60
C ALA A 99 39.65 -14.74 7.60
N PRO A 100 38.49 -15.30 7.98
CA PRO A 100 37.37 -15.42 7.07
C PRO A 100 36.87 -14.00 6.74
N GLU A 101 37.12 -13.61 5.49
CA GLU A 101 36.60 -12.39 4.90
C GLU A 101 35.07 -12.42 5.09
N THR A 102 34.56 -11.54 5.94
CA THR A 102 33.14 -11.57 6.31
C THR A 102 32.34 -11.25 5.04
N PRO A 103 31.48 -12.14 4.54
CA PRO A 103 30.82 -11.96 3.25
C PRO A 103 30.04 -10.66 3.27
N GLN A 104 30.45 -9.72 2.42
CA GLN A 104 29.75 -8.45 2.30
C GLN A 104 28.32 -8.72 1.79
N PRO A 105 27.28 -8.09 2.38
CA PRO A 105 25.92 -8.35 1.98
C PRO A 105 25.67 -7.83 0.55
N ASP A 106 25.41 -8.77 -0.36
CA ASP A 106 25.03 -8.49 -1.75
C ASP A 106 23.76 -7.62 -1.81
N VAL A 107 23.85 -6.54 -2.59
CA VAL A 107 22.83 -5.50 -2.81
C VAL A 107 21.88 -5.86 -3.95
N SER A 108 22.24 -6.88 -4.75
CA SER A 108 21.53 -7.29 -5.97
C SER A 108 20.21 -8.04 -5.68
N GLY A 109 19.81 -8.13 -4.41
CA GLY A 109 18.60 -8.79 -3.98
C GLY A 109 17.33 -7.96 -4.15
N ALA A 110 16.19 -8.64 -4.01
CA ALA A 110 14.88 -8.01 -3.92
C ALA A 110 14.06 -8.66 -2.80
N VAL A 111 13.39 -7.82 -2.01
CA VAL A 111 12.54 -8.25 -0.90
C VAL A 111 11.11 -8.46 -1.40
N LYS A 112 10.49 -9.54 -0.93
CA LYS A 112 9.07 -9.80 -1.17
C LYS A 112 8.23 -8.84 -0.33
N LEU A 113 7.42 -8.01 -0.98
CA LEU A 113 6.53 -7.06 -0.32
C LEU A 113 5.07 -7.31 -0.70
N TYR A 114 4.20 -7.22 0.30
CA TYR A 114 2.75 -7.19 0.11
C TYR A 114 2.28 -5.74 -0.04
N PRO A 115 1.57 -5.39 -1.11
CA PRO A 115 1.16 -4.01 -1.40
C PRO A 115 0.37 -3.34 -0.27
N ASP A 116 -0.58 -4.03 0.36
CA ASP A 116 -1.40 -3.43 1.41
C ASP A 116 -0.60 -3.14 2.67
N ILE A 117 0.45 -3.93 2.96
CA ILE A 117 1.41 -3.62 4.02
C ILE A 117 2.17 -2.35 3.68
N ALA A 118 2.60 -2.20 2.42
CA ALA A 118 3.31 -1.00 1.96
C ALA A 118 2.43 0.26 2.06
N LEU A 119 1.15 0.14 1.67
CA LEU A 119 0.18 1.22 1.83
C LEU A 119 -0.10 1.52 3.31
N GLY A 120 -0.23 0.51 4.15
CA GLY A 120 -0.37 0.67 5.60
C GLY A 120 0.82 1.39 6.23
N MET A 121 2.05 1.07 5.81
CA MET A 121 3.27 1.76 6.22
C MET A 121 3.26 3.24 5.82
N LEU A 122 2.75 3.57 4.63
CA LEU A 122 2.64 4.97 4.19
C LEU A 122 1.55 5.72 4.95
N ARG A 123 0.37 5.10 5.10
CA ARG A 123 -0.81 5.67 5.74
C ARG A 123 -0.59 6.00 7.22
N GLN A 124 0.18 5.17 7.92
CA GLN A 124 0.55 5.39 9.32
C GLN A 124 1.88 6.13 9.49
N GLU A 125 2.49 6.63 8.40
CA GLU A 125 3.81 7.28 8.39
C GLU A 125 4.97 6.40 8.89
N MET A 126 4.76 5.10 9.01
CA MET A 126 5.70 4.07 9.47
C MET A 126 6.66 3.55 8.39
N ALA A 127 6.85 4.30 7.30
CA ALA A 127 7.70 3.89 6.17
C ALA A 127 9.17 3.72 6.57
N ALA A 128 9.71 4.55 7.47
CA ALA A 128 11.11 4.47 7.89
C ALA A 128 11.42 3.22 8.76
N PRO A 129 10.65 2.91 9.82
CA PRO A 129 10.80 1.64 10.53
C PRO A 129 10.41 0.43 9.66
N GLY A 130 9.39 0.54 8.81
CA GLY A 130 9.01 -0.53 7.87
C GLY A 130 10.12 -0.85 6.86
N ARG A 131 10.90 0.16 6.45
CA ARG A 131 12.12 -0.03 5.63
C ARG A 131 13.19 -0.84 6.36
N VAL A 132 13.39 -0.60 7.66
CA VAL A 132 14.31 -1.41 8.49
C VAL A 132 13.82 -2.85 8.54
N TRP A 133 12.53 -3.08 8.72
CA TRP A 133 11.94 -4.43 8.75
C TRP A 133 12.17 -5.20 7.44
N LEU A 134 12.00 -4.55 6.29
CA LEU A 134 12.26 -5.16 4.98
C LEU A 134 13.73 -5.52 4.79
N LEU A 135 14.64 -4.61 5.17
CA LEU A 135 16.09 -4.87 5.09
C LEU A 135 16.53 -5.95 6.08
N ALA A 136 15.94 -6.00 7.27
CA ALA A 136 16.19 -7.06 8.24
C ALA A 136 15.75 -8.43 7.69
N HIS A 137 14.61 -8.52 7.02
CA HIS A 137 14.23 -9.76 6.32
C HIS A 137 15.17 -10.14 5.17
N HIS A 138 15.81 -9.18 4.51
CA HIS A 138 16.86 -9.46 3.52
C HIS A 138 18.14 -10.02 4.16
N LEU A 139 18.50 -9.51 5.35
CA LEU A 139 19.65 -9.98 6.12
C LEU A 139 19.43 -11.39 6.70
N ASP A 140 18.20 -11.73 7.07
CA ASP A 140 17.80 -13.05 7.55
C ASP A 140 17.63 -14.07 6.41
N ARG A 141 18.75 -14.42 5.74
CA ARG A 141 18.76 -15.35 4.60
C ARG A 141 18.22 -16.74 4.94
N GLU A 142 18.41 -17.17 6.19
CA GLU A 142 17.95 -18.48 6.67
C GLU A 142 16.48 -18.46 7.14
N GLY A 143 15.85 -17.29 7.26
CA GLY A 143 14.46 -17.15 7.67
C GLY A 143 14.21 -17.55 9.12
N ARG A 144 15.19 -17.35 10.01
CA ARG A 144 15.09 -17.67 11.45
C ARG A 144 14.04 -16.82 12.15
N GLY A 145 13.69 -15.66 11.60
CA GLY A 145 12.75 -14.70 12.18
C GLY A 145 13.34 -13.84 13.28
N TRP A 146 14.67 -13.86 13.46
CA TRP A 146 15.38 -12.99 14.40
C TRP A 146 16.80 -12.71 13.93
N LEU A 147 17.35 -11.58 14.37
CA LEU A 147 18.71 -11.14 14.05
C LEU A 147 19.37 -10.52 15.28
N ARG A 148 20.71 -10.59 15.35
CA ARG A 148 21.45 -9.89 16.38
C ARG A 148 21.52 -8.38 16.06
N ILE A 149 21.38 -7.54 17.08
CA ILE A 149 21.33 -6.08 16.95
C ILE A 149 22.67 -5.51 16.46
N ASP A 150 23.79 -6.13 16.84
CA ASP A 150 25.13 -5.75 16.37
C ASP A 150 25.26 -5.93 14.86
N ILE A 151 24.77 -7.05 14.30
CA ILE A 151 24.74 -7.31 12.86
C ILE A 151 23.90 -6.24 12.13
N ILE A 152 22.69 -5.96 12.63
CA ILE A 152 21.81 -4.93 12.06
C ILE A 152 22.50 -3.56 12.11
N THR A 153 23.13 -3.23 13.24
CA THR A 153 23.81 -1.94 13.42
C THR A 153 24.97 -1.80 12.47
N ARG A 154 25.79 -2.85 12.33
CA ARG A 154 26.92 -2.90 11.39
C ARG A 154 26.43 -2.67 9.96
N CYS A 155 25.49 -3.49 9.48
CA CYS A 155 25.01 -3.45 8.09
C CYS A 155 24.22 -2.17 7.75
N LEU A 156 23.44 -1.61 8.68
CA LEU A 156 22.57 -0.47 8.35
C LEU A 156 23.17 0.90 8.64
N THR A 157 24.34 0.97 9.32
CA THR A 157 24.91 2.25 9.77
C THR A 157 26.35 2.52 9.34
N GLU A 158 27.16 1.49 9.08
CA GLU A 158 28.56 1.67 8.71
C GLU A 158 28.70 2.25 7.31
N LYS A 159 29.62 3.22 7.15
CA LYS A 159 29.85 3.95 5.89
C LYS A 159 30.27 3.03 4.75
N SER A 160 30.99 1.96 5.06
CA SER A 160 31.43 0.92 4.12
C SER A 160 30.30 -0.03 3.71
N SER A 161 29.17 -0.06 4.44
CA SER A 161 28.11 -0.99 4.13
C SER A 161 27.20 -0.47 3.01
N SER A 162 26.99 -1.31 2.01
CA SER A 162 26.07 -1.09 0.89
C SER A 162 24.60 -0.93 1.32
N LEU A 163 24.24 -1.44 2.50
CA LEU A 163 22.89 -1.37 3.07
C LEU A 163 22.73 -0.19 4.05
N ARG A 164 23.71 0.71 4.11
CA ARG A 164 23.66 1.87 4.99
C ARG A 164 22.47 2.76 4.65
N ILE A 165 21.64 3.02 5.66
CA ILE A 165 20.46 3.89 5.52
C ILE A 165 20.44 5.09 6.46
N CYS A 166 21.17 5.04 7.58
CA CYS A 166 21.23 6.12 8.58
C CYS A 166 22.38 5.92 9.57
N GLY A 167 22.62 6.87 10.47
CA GLY A 167 23.60 6.71 11.56
C GLY A 167 23.05 5.93 12.77
N LYS A 168 23.95 5.48 13.66
CA LYS A 168 23.61 4.68 14.87
C LYS A 168 22.52 5.31 15.75
N ARG A 169 22.56 6.63 15.98
CA ARG A 169 21.53 7.33 16.77
C ARG A 169 20.15 7.22 16.12
N GLN A 170 20.08 7.46 14.81
CA GLN A 170 18.82 7.37 14.08
C GLN A 170 18.32 5.93 14.00
N LEU A 171 19.20 4.95 13.82
CA LEU A 171 18.81 3.54 13.87
C LEU A 171 18.16 3.20 15.22
N ARG A 172 18.74 3.63 16.35
CA ARG A 172 18.13 3.43 17.68
C ARG A 172 16.73 4.03 17.77
N ASN A 173 16.52 5.23 17.23
CA ASN A 173 15.20 5.87 17.18
C ASN A 173 14.21 5.06 16.34
N LEU A 174 14.64 4.59 15.15
CA LEU A 174 13.80 3.76 14.28
C LEU A 174 13.47 2.42 14.93
N LEU A 175 14.43 1.77 15.60
CA LEU A 175 14.23 0.54 16.35
C LEU A 175 13.19 0.72 17.46
N ARG A 176 13.21 1.86 18.15
CA ARG A 176 12.20 2.20 19.16
C ARG A 176 10.82 2.46 18.54
N GLN A 177 10.77 3.18 17.42
CA GLN A 177 9.51 3.52 16.75
C GLN A 177 8.80 2.28 16.19
N GLY A 178 9.54 1.33 15.62
CA GLY A 178 8.97 0.11 15.04
C GLY A 178 8.67 -1.02 16.02
N GLU A 179 9.03 -0.85 17.30
CA GLU A 179 8.77 -1.82 18.36
C GLU A 179 7.26 -2.10 18.49
N GLY A 180 6.89 -3.37 18.62
CA GLY A 180 5.49 -3.81 18.75
C GLY A 180 4.74 -3.94 17.41
N VAL A 181 5.16 -3.22 16.36
CA VAL A 181 4.57 -3.32 15.02
C VAL A 181 5.38 -4.25 14.12
N PHE A 182 6.68 -3.98 13.96
CA PHE A 182 7.55 -4.70 13.03
C PHE A 182 8.40 -5.77 13.70
N TRP A 183 8.73 -5.58 14.97
CA TRP A 183 9.57 -6.50 15.73
C TRP A 183 9.25 -6.39 17.21
N THR A 184 9.82 -7.33 17.96
CA THR A 184 10.10 -7.18 19.39
C THR A 184 11.60 -7.31 19.60
N ARG A 185 12.18 -6.66 20.60
CA ARG A 185 13.63 -6.75 20.83
C ARG A 185 13.99 -6.81 22.31
N ASP A 186 15.15 -7.41 22.57
CA ASP A 186 15.83 -7.35 23.86
C ASP A 186 17.13 -6.52 23.71
N LYS A 187 18.12 -6.75 24.58
CA LYS A 187 19.43 -6.09 24.52
C LYS A 187 20.32 -6.58 23.37
N THR A 188 20.11 -7.79 22.86
CA THR A 188 21.04 -8.49 21.95
C THR A 188 20.41 -8.89 20.61
N ARG A 189 19.11 -9.17 20.59
CA ARG A 189 18.35 -9.77 19.48
C ARG A 189 17.11 -8.95 19.18
N LEU A 190 16.74 -9.00 17.91
CA LEU A 190 15.54 -8.41 17.35
C LEU A 190 14.75 -9.52 16.65
N TRP A 191 13.56 -9.83 17.16
CA TRP A 191 12.63 -10.81 16.61
C TRP A 191 11.67 -10.13 15.64
N LEU A 192 11.74 -10.53 14.38
CA LEU A 192 10.93 -9.97 13.30
C LEU A 192 9.50 -10.51 13.38
N ARG A 193 8.52 -9.61 13.29
CA ARG A 193 7.12 -10.01 13.20
C ARG A 193 6.80 -10.53 11.80
N SER A 194 5.93 -11.54 11.75
CA SER A 194 5.43 -12.09 10.49
C SER A 194 4.63 -11.04 9.72
N ALA A 195 4.53 -11.21 8.40
CA ALA A 195 3.72 -10.31 7.55
C ALA A 195 2.26 -10.19 8.04
N ALA A 196 1.68 -11.25 8.63
CA ALA A 196 0.34 -11.21 9.21
C ALA A 196 0.26 -10.27 10.42
N LYS A 197 1.19 -10.42 11.38
CA LYS A 197 1.26 -9.56 12.57
C LYS A 197 1.54 -8.10 12.21
N VAL A 198 2.40 -7.86 11.22
CA VAL A 198 2.70 -6.51 10.71
C VAL A 198 1.48 -5.90 10.03
N ALA A 199 0.80 -6.65 9.16
CA ALA A 199 -0.43 -6.20 8.51
C ALA A 199 -1.50 -5.82 9.55
N TYR A 200 -1.70 -6.65 10.57
CA TYR A 200 -2.60 -6.36 11.68
C TYR A 200 -2.19 -5.06 12.42
N GLY A 201 -0.91 -4.93 12.79
CA GLY A 201 -0.40 -3.73 13.47
C GLY A 201 -0.56 -2.44 12.63
N LEU A 202 -0.60 -2.55 11.31
CA LEU A 202 -0.81 -1.44 10.38
C LEU A 202 -2.30 -1.20 10.03
N GLY A 203 -3.22 -1.89 10.70
CA GLY A 203 -4.66 -1.78 10.44
C GLY A 203 -5.04 -2.26 9.03
N VAL A 204 -4.36 -3.28 8.53
CA VAL A 204 -4.66 -3.91 7.23
C VAL A 204 -5.55 -5.13 7.48
N ALA A 205 -6.82 -5.01 7.12
CA ALA A 205 -7.79 -6.08 7.32
C ALA A 205 -7.51 -7.32 6.44
N ARG A 206 -6.96 -7.11 5.23
CA ARG A 206 -6.69 -8.19 4.27
C ARG A 206 -5.58 -7.81 3.31
N LEU A 207 -4.76 -8.78 2.93
CA LEU A 207 -3.80 -8.66 1.84
C LEU A 207 -4.47 -8.97 0.49
N THR A 208 -4.51 -7.97 -0.37
CA THR A 208 -5.00 -7.98 -1.75
C THR A 208 -3.84 -7.93 -2.75
N GLY A 209 -4.15 -8.05 -4.05
CA GLY A 209 -3.14 -8.00 -5.11
C GLY A 209 -2.15 -9.18 -5.11
N ARG A 210 -1.14 -9.08 -5.98
CA ARG A 210 0.01 -10.00 -6.03
C ARG A 210 1.19 -9.39 -5.28
N PRO A 211 1.93 -10.16 -4.46
CA PRO A 211 3.17 -9.68 -3.87
C PRO A 211 4.17 -9.27 -4.96
N VAL A 212 5.07 -8.34 -4.65
CA VAL A 212 6.04 -7.84 -5.63
C VAL A 212 7.47 -7.90 -5.09
N ALA A 213 8.44 -7.89 -6.00
CA ALA A 213 9.86 -7.82 -5.70
C ALA A 213 10.30 -6.35 -5.65
N VAL A 214 10.62 -5.84 -4.46
CA VAL A 214 11.19 -4.50 -4.30
C VAL A 214 12.71 -4.62 -4.21
N PRO A 215 13.48 -3.95 -5.08
CA PRO A 215 14.93 -4.07 -5.08
C PRO A 215 15.51 -3.48 -3.78
N VAL A 216 16.51 -4.15 -3.23
CA VAL A 216 17.17 -3.74 -1.98
C VAL A 216 17.86 -2.38 -2.15
N THR A 217 18.42 -2.10 -3.32
CA THR A 217 19.00 -0.79 -3.67
C THR A 217 18.01 0.36 -3.49
N ALA A 218 16.73 0.17 -3.83
CA ALA A 218 15.69 1.18 -3.62
C ALA A 218 15.37 1.42 -2.14
N LEU A 219 15.50 0.38 -1.31
CA LEU A 219 15.30 0.46 0.14
C LEU A 219 16.54 1.03 0.87
N ALA A 220 17.74 0.71 0.39
CA ALA A 220 18.99 1.25 0.89
C ALA A 220 19.18 2.74 0.53
N GLY A 221 18.53 3.20 -0.54
CA GLY A 221 18.51 4.61 -0.93
C GLY A 221 17.83 5.54 0.08
N GLY A 222 17.69 6.82 -0.31
CA GLY A 222 17.03 7.82 0.52
C GLY A 222 15.59 7.46 0.89
N ILE A 223 15.10 7.96 2.04
CA ILE A 223 13.75 7.63 2.54
C ILE A 223 12.65 8.01 1.53
N GLY A 224 12.86 9.06 0.74
CA GLY A 224 11.95 9.45 -0.33
C GLY A 224 11.88 8.45 -1.49
N ALA A 225 12.98 7.75 -1.79
CA ALA A 225 13.00 6.66 -2.77
C ALA A 225 12.30 5.41 -2.20
N ALA A 226 12.59 5.05 -0.95
CA ALA A 226 11.91 3.94 -0.27
C ALA A 226 10.38 4.15 -0.25
N ARG A 227 9.90 5.34 0.17
CA ARG A 227 8.46 5.69 0.14
C ARG A 227 7.87 5.60 -1.27
N ALA A 228 8.60 6.06 -2.28
CA ALA A 228 8.16 5.98 -3.68
C ALA A 228 8.00 4.53 -4.15
N HIS A 229 8.91 3.63 -3.74
CA HIS A 229 8.83 2.20 -4.09
C HIS A 229 7.77 1.44 -3.28
N LEU A 230 7.55 1.80 -2.00
CA LEU A 230 6.39 1.31 -1.24
C LEU A 230 5.08 1.68 -1.95
N TYR A 231 4.95 2.92 -2.40
CA TYR A 231 3.78 3.37 -3.17
C TYR A 231 3.67 2.65 -4.52
N ALA A 232 4.76 2.54 -5.27
CA ALA A 232 4.79 1.88 -6.57
C ALA A 232 4.48 0.37 -6.51
N SER A 233 4.73 -0.27 -5.37
CA SER A 233 4.40 -1.69 -5.16
C SER A 233 2.92 -2.00 -5.40
N PHE A 234 2.03 -1.06 -5.04
CA PHE A 234 0.60 -1.18 -5.27
C PHE A 234 0.26 -1.18 -6.76
N HIS A 235 0.82 -0.24 -7.53
CA HIS A 235 0.60 -0.17 -8.98
C HIS A 235 1.13 -1.42 -9.67
N SER A 236 2.34 -1.86 -9.31
CA SER A 236 2.92 -3.10 -9.84
C SER A 236 2.04 -4.31 -9.58
N SER A 237 1.45 -4.43 -8.39
CA SER A 237 0.60 -5.57 -8.04
C SER A 237 -0.71 -5.68 -8.83
N ARG A 238 -1.16 -4.55 -9.39
CA ARG A 238 -2.39 -4.43 -10.19
C ARG A 238 -2.14 -4.54 -11.70
N THR A 239 -0.89 -4.35 -12.14
CA THR A 239 -0.48 -4.59 -13.52
C THR A 239 -0.68 -6.06 -13.87
N LYS A 240 -1.31 -6.35 -15.00
CA LYS A 240 -1.36 -7.68 -15.61
C LYS A 240 -0.52 -7.65 -16.89
N GLU A 241 0.33 -8.65 -17.05
CA GLU A 241 1.03 -8.88 -18.31
C GLU A 241 0.07 -9.57 -19.27
N THR A 242 -0.10 -8.98 -20.44
CA THR A 242 -0.90 -9.53 -21.55
C THR A 242 -0.02 -9.59 -22.80
N PRO A 243 -0.38 -10.38 -23.83
CA PRO A 243 0.38 -10.40 -25.09
C PRO A 243 0.53 -9.02 -25.74
N GLN A 244 -0.39 -8.10 -25.45
CA GLN A 244 -0.42 -6.72 -25.96
C GLN A 244 0.36 -5.73 -25.07
N GLY A 245 1.04 -6.23 -24.03
CA GLY A 245 1.82 -5.46 -23.08
C GLY A 245 1.23 -5.43 -21.67
N ALA A 246 1.83 -4.60 -20.82
CA ALA A 246 1.40 -4.41 -19.44
C ALA A 246 0.13 -3.55 -19.38
N GLN A 247 -0.96 -4.11 -18.83
CA GLN A 247 -2.24 -3.42 -18.66
C GLN A 247 -2.55 -3.24 -17.18
N SER A 248 -3.14 -2.12 -16.79
CA SER A 248 -3.54 -1.84 -15.41
C SER A 248 -4.92 -1.19 -15.38
N MET A 249 -5.73 -1.58 -14.40
CA MET A 249 -7.08 -1.03 -14.24
C MET A 249 -7.02 0.42 -13.77
N PRO A 250 -7.88 1.31 -14.31
CA PRO A 250 -8.03 2.69 -13.87
C PRO A 250 -8.19 2.80 -12.34
N ILE A 251 -7.67 3.87 -11.76
CA ILE A 251 -7.94 4.25 -10.36
C ILE A 251 -7.80 5.76 -10.18
N ALA A 252 -8.72 6.35 -9.40
CA ALA A 252 -8.69 7.78 -9.13
C ALA A 252 -7.59 8.12 -8.11
N ARG A 253 -7.00 9.31 -8.24
CA ARG A 253 -5.98 9.80 -7.30
C ARG A 253 -6.53 9.99 -5.89
N ASP A 254 -7.79 10.37 -5.77
CA ASP A 254 -8.44 10.55 -4.47
C ASP A 254 -8.64 9.21 -3.78
N THR A 255 -9.02 8.17 -4.54
CA THR A 255 -9.02 6.79 -4.03
C THR A 255 -7.62 6.36 -3.59
N LEU A 256 -6.58 6.66 -4.37
CA LEU A 256 -5.19 6.37 -3.97
C LEU A 256 -4.78 7.14 -2.71
N ALA A 257 -5.26 8.37 -2.53
CA ALA A 257 -4.99 9.16 -1.32
C ALA A 257 -5.67 8.53 -0.11
N GLY A 258 -6.93 8.11 -0.23
CA GLY A 258 -7.64 7.39 0.83
C GLY A 258 -6.98 6.05 1.21
N LEU A 259 -6.46 5.32 0.22
CA LEU A 259 -5.78 4.04 0.46
C LEU A 259 -4.38 4.20 1.10
N SER A 260 -3.60 5.17 0.62
CA SER A 260 -2.19 5.32 0.97
C SER A 260 -1.90 6.37 2.05
N GLY A 261 -2.86 7.26 2.34
CA GLY A 261 -2.63 8.47 3.14
C GLY A 261 -1.76 9.53 2.44
N VAL A 262 -1.35 9.31 1.18
CA VAL A 262 -0.43 10.19 0.46
C VAL A 262 -1.20 11.21 -0.40
N GLY A 263 -0.94 12.50 -0.17
CA GLY A 263 -1.53 13.59 -0.95
C GLY A 263 -1.12 13.61 -2.43
N CYS A 264 -1.92 14.27 -3.26
CA CYS A 264 -1.81 14.25 -4.73
C CYS A 264 -0.44 14.72 -5.26
N VAL A 265 0.18 15.73 -4.65
CA VAL A 265 1.50 16.24 -5.03
C VAL A 265 2.58 15.18 -4.75
N SER A 266 2.56 14.59 -3.55
CA SER A 266 3.50 13.54 -3.16
C SER A 266 3.34 12.28 -4.00
N GLN A 267 2.12 11.91 -4.39
CA GLN A 267 1.87 10.80 -5.33
C GLN A 267 2.61 11.03 -6.65
N ARG A 268 2.51 12.22 -7.26
CA ARG A 268 3.22 12.55 -8.51
C ARG A 268 4.73 12.47 -8.35
N THR A 269 5.26 12.96 -7.23
CA THR A 269 6.69 12.86 -6.91
C THR A 269 7.13 11.40 -6.76
N TYR A 270 6.33 10.55 -6.11
CA TYR A 270 6.61 9.13 -5.95
C TYR A 270 6.55 8.38 -7.27
N GLU A 271 5.54 8.67 -8.11
CA GLU A 271 5.42 8.10 -9.45
C GLU A 271 6.64 8.42 -10.31
N ARG A 272 7.11 9.68 -10.29
CA ARG A 272 8.33 10.09 -11.02
C ARG A 272 9.56 9.37 -10.49
N ARG A 273 9.75 9.31 -9.17
CA ARG A 273 10.92 8.69 -8.53
C ARG A 273 10.98 7.18 -8.78
N ALA A 274 9.87 6.47 -8.61
CA ALA A 274 9.79 5.03 -8.87
C ALA A 274 9.57 4.69 -10.36
N ARG A 275 9.53 5.70 -11.23
CA ARG A 275 9.31 5.58 -12.67
C ARG A 275 8.02 4.80 -13.01
N VAL A 276 6.95 5.04 -12.26
CA VAL A 276 5.60 4.53 -12.54
C VAL A 276 5.08 5.23 -13.80
N LYS A 277 4.66 4.46 -14.80
CA LYS A 277 4.06 5.02 -16.01
C LYS A 277 2.58 5.30 -15.74
N ALA A 278 2.19 6.57 -15.77
CA ALA A 278 0.80 6.98 -15.72
C ALA A 278 0.25 7.14 -17.14
N GLN A 279 -0.91 6.55 -17.40
CA GLN A 279 -1.62 6.63 -18.67
C GLN A 279 -2.96 7.31 -18.42
N ALA A 280 -3.19 8.41 -19.13
CA ALA A 280 -4.47 9.10 -19.08
C ALA A 280 -5.51 8.34 -19.92
N ASN A 281 -6.70 8.24 -19.36
CA ASN A 281 -7.83 7.52 -19.91
C ASN A 281 -8.95 8.51 -20.21
N PHE A 282 -9.58 8.35 -21.36
CA PHE A 282 -10.71 9.17 -21.78
C PHE A 282 -11.85 8.25 -22.22
N ALA A 283 -13.07 8.62 -21.85
CA ALA A 283 -14.27 8.04 -22.41
C ALA A 283 -14.81 8.99 -23.48
N VAL A 284 -15.36 8.42 -24.54
CA VAL A 284 -16.07 9.15 -25.59
C VAL A 284 -17.51 8.65 -25.60
N GLY A 285 -18.45 9.58 -25.50
CA GLY A 285 -19.88 9.34 -25.54
C GLY A 285 -20.49 9.86 -26.85
N ASP A 286 -21.68 10.43 -26.74
CA ASP A 286 -22.52 10.80 -27.88
C ASP A 286 -22.00 11.98 -28.69
N VAL A 287 -22.64 12.20 -29.85
CA VAL A 287 -22.39 13.38 -30.69
C VAL A 287 -22.70 14.64 -29.89
N ALA A 288 -21.84 15.64 -30.00
CA ALA A 288 -21.98 16.93 -29.32
C ALA A 288 -23.18 17.70 -29.90
N GLN A 289 -24.33 17.52 -29.26
CA GLN A 289 -25.55 18.31 -29.41
C GLN A 289 -25.81 19.03 -28.07
N GLU A 290 -26.52 20.15 -28.09
CA GLU A 290 -26.78 20.96 -26.88
C GLU A 290 -27.49 20.14 -25.79
N GLU A 291 -28.54 19.42 -26.16
CA GLU A 291 -29.29 18.54 -25.25
C GLU A 291 -28.40 17.45 -24.61
N ASN A 292 -27.60 16.76 -25.43
CA ASN A 292 -26.66 15.74 -24.94
C ASN A 292 -25.58 16.36 -24.03
N ARG A 293 -25.17 17.59 -24.31
CA ARG A 293 -24.15 18.30 -23.53
C ARG A 293 -24.68 18.64 -22.14
N GLU A 294 -25.90 19.12 -22.03
CA GLU A 294 -26.54 19.42 -20.75
C GLU A 294 -26.75 18.16 -19.92
N ASN A 295 -27.31 17.11 -20.53
CA ASN A 295 -27.53 15.82 -19.86
C ASN A 295 -26.22 15.18 -19.35
N GLN A 296 -25.16 15.21 -20.17
CA GLN A 296 -23.86 14.69 -19.78
C GLN A 296 -23.14 15.60 -18.77
N ALA A 297 -23.28 16.92 -18.88
CA ALA A 297 -22.69 17.87 -17.93
C ALA A 297 -23.30 17.72 -16.54
N TRP A 298 -24.61 17.45 -16.45
CA TRP A 298 -25.28 17.15 -15.19
C TRP A 298 -24.74 15.87 -14.54
N THR A 299 -24.61 14.81 -15.34
CA THR A 299 -24.21 13.48 -14.84
C THR A 299 -22.72 13.39 -14.52
N LYS A 300 -21.86 13.97 -15.37
CA LYS A 300 -20.39 13.80 -15.31
C LYS A 300 -19.66 15.03 -14.77
N GLY A 301 -20.34 16.18 -14.69
CA GLY A 301 -19.79 17.41 -14.16
C GLY A 301 -18.79 18.10 -15.09
N ARG A 302 -17.87 18.88 -14.50
CA ARG A 302 -16.92 19.79 -15.18
C ARG A 302 -15.84 19.11 -16.04
N ALA A 303 -15.77 17.78 -16.06
CA ALA A 303 -14.73 17.05 -16.80
C ALA A 303 -15.10 16.79 -18.27
N LEU A 304 -16.23 17.31 -18.74
CA LEU A 304 -16.74 17.17 -20.11
C LEU A 304 -16.03 18.13 -21.06
N PHE A 305 -15.62 17.64 -22.23
CA PHE A 305 -15.04 18.43 -23.31
C PHE A 305 -15.42 17.87 -24.68
N GLU A 306 -15.28 18.68 -25.72
CA GLU A 306 -15.59 18.29 -27.09
C GLU A 306 -14.36 17.66 -27.79
N LEU A 307 -14.57 16.53 -28.45
CA LEU A 307 -13.57 15.81 -29.22
C LEU A 307 -14.00 15.70 -30.69
N LYS A 308 -13.28 16.37 -31.58
CA LYS A 308 -13.52 16.26 -33.03
C LYS A 308 -12.81 15.03 -33.61
N ASP A 309 -13.59 14.12 -34.19
CA ASP A 309 -13.08 12.89 -34.80
C ASP A 309 -12.72 13.09 -36.27
N TYR A 310 -11.50 13.58 -36.52
CA TYR A 310 -10.99 13.79 -37.88
C TYR A 310 -10.79 12.50 -38.69
N ARG A 311 -10.71 11.35 -38.02
CA ARG A 311 -10.36 10.06 -38.65
C ARG A 311 -11.55 9.13 -38.83
N GLY A 312 -12.73 9.49 -38.31
CA GLY A 312 -13.91 8.64 -38.35
C GLY A 312 -13.73 7.36 -37.52
N GLN A 313 -12.93 7.40 -36.46
CA GLN A 313 -12.69 6.23 -35.62
C GLN A 313 -13.89 5.93 -34.71
N GLN A 314 -14.62 6.94 -34.23
CA GLN A 314 -15.80 6.78 -33.38
C GLN A 314 -17.10 6.70 -34.18
N GLY A 315 -17.12 7.30 -35.37
CA GLY A 315 -18.26 7.24 -36.28
C GLY A 315 -17.98 8.02 -37.56
N ARG A 316 -18.89 8.94 -37.94
CA ARG A 316 -18.74 9.70 -39.19
C ARG A 316 -17.55 10.67 -39.08
N LYS A 317 -16.65 10.62 -40.05
CA LYS A 317 -15.47 11.49 -40.15
C LYS A 317 -15.89 12.96 -40.04
N GLY A 318 -15.20 13.72 -39.19
CA GLY A 318 -15.39 15.15 -38.98
C GLY A 318 -16.45 15.52 -37.94
N LYS A 319 -17.17 14.55 -37.35
CA LYS A 319 -18.13 14.81 -36.27
C LYS A 319 -17.45 15.11 -34.94
N THR A 320 -18.12 15.91 -34.12
CA THR A 320 -17.70 16.25 -32.76
C THR A 320 -18.49 15.40 -31.77
N TYR A 321 -17.77 14.82 -30.81
CA TYR A 321 -18.32 13.97 -29.76
C TYR A 321 -18.04 14.58 -28.39
N LEU A 322 -18.88 14.24 -27.41
CA LEU A 322 -18.62 14.56 -26.02
C LEU A 322 -17.67 13.54 -25.42
N ALA A 323 -16.62 14.00 -24.75
CA ALA A 323 -15.63 13.17 -24.10
C ALA A 323 -15.37 13.66 -22.67
N TRP A 324 -14.94 12.76 -21.80
CA TRP A 324 -14.55 13.10 -20.44
C TRP A 324 -13.36 12.29 -19.95
N GLN A 325 -12.63 12.85 -19.00
CA GLN A 325 -11.49 12.17 -18.41
C GLN A 325 -11.94 11.08 -17.43
N LEU A 326 -11.45 9.87 -17.66
CA LEU A 326 -11.55 8.76 -16.71
C LEU A 326 -10.33 8.74 -15.77
N PRO A 327 -10.42 8.03 -14.64
CA PRO A 327 -9.27 7.81 -13.78
C PRO A 327 -8.09 7.21 -14.56
N ASN A 328 -6.87 7.57 -14.19
CA ASN A 328 -5.68 7.13 -14.91
C ASN A 328 -5.36 5.65 -14.60
N SER A 329 -4.69 5.01 -15.54
CA SER A 329 -4.05 3.70 -15.33
C SER A 329 -2.59 3.90 -14.95
N TYR A 330 -2.10 3.07 -14.03
CA TYR A 330 -0.73 3.18 -13.51
C TYR A 330 -0.02 1.84 -13.64
N ILE A 331 1.14 1.85 -14.28
CA ILE A 331 1.96 0.66 -14.52
C ILE A 331 3.25 0.81 -13.71
N GLY A 332 3.37 -0.02 -12.68
CA GLY A 332 4.59 -0.11 -11.86
C GLY A 332 5.64 -1.04 -12.48
N LYS A 333 6.90 -0.91 -12.05
CA LYS A 333 8.06 -1.65 -12.58
C LYS A 333 8.43 -2.91 -11.82
N HIS A 334 7.92 -3.09 -10.60
CA HIS A 334 8.25 -4.26 -9.79
C HIS A 334 7.68 -5.54 -10.37
N GLN A 335 8.53 -6.56 -10.44
CA GLN A 335 8.15 -7.91 -10.85
C GLN A 335 7.21 -8.53 -9.82
N HIS A 336 6.27 -9.35 -10.30
CA HIS A 336 5.40 -10.11 -9.42
C HIS A 336 6.16 -11.23 -8.74
N ARG A 337 5.79 -11.51 -7.49
CA ARG A 337 6.21 -12.70 -6.75
C ARG A 337 5.01 -13.63 -6.54
N PRO A 338 5.23 -14.94 -6.40
CA PRO A 338 4.16 -15.89 -6.12
C PRO A 338 3.38 -15.51 -4.83
N LYS A 339 2.05 -15.66 -4.87
CA LYS A 339 1.16 -15.37 -3.74
C LYS A 339 1.57 -16.17 -2.48
N GLY A 340 1.96 -17.43 -2.65
CA GLY A 340 2.45 -18.30 -1.58
C GLY A 340 1.50 -18.30 -0.37
N ARG A 341 2.03 -17.92 0.80
CA ARG A 341 1.30 -17.91 2.09
C ARG A 341 0.20 -16.86 2.22
N GLN A 342 -0.10 -16.05 1.20
CA GLN A 342 -1.11 -14.97 1.28
C GLN A 342 -2.49 -15.46 1.74
N LYS A 343 -2.96 -16.62 1.26
CA LYS A 343 -4.25 -17.21 1.71
C LYS A 343 -4.24 -17.53 3.20
N ARG A 344 -3.14 -18.09 3.71
CA ARG A 344 -2.94 -18.39 5.13
C ARG A 344 -2.88 -17.10 5.96
N ILE A 345 -2.13 -16.10 5.50
CA ILE A 345 -2.05 -14.79 6.17
C ILE A 345 -3.42 -14.14 6.26
N ASN A 346 -4.23 -14.17 5.19
CA ASN A 346 -5.58 -13.62 5.22
C ASN A 346 -6.53 -14.37 6.16
N ARG A 347 -6.35 -15.69 6.34
CA ARG A 347 -7.07 -16.45 7.37
C ARG A 347 -6.65 -16.01 8.77
N GLU A 348 -5.35 -15.91 9.02
CA GLU A 348 -4.80 -15.41 10.30
C GLU A 348 -5.27 -13.99 10.60
N LEU A 349 -5.31 -13.09 9.61
CA LEU A 349 -5.84 -11.74 9.78
C LEU A 349 -7.33 -11.75 10.14
N LYS A 350 -8.14 -12.59 9.47
CA LYS A 350 -9.56 -12.76 9.83
C LYS A 350 -9.68 -13.25 11.26
N ASP A 351 -8.90 -14.25 11.66
CA ASP A 351 -8.94 -14.81 13.01
C ASP A 351 -8.48 -13.81 14.07
N LEU A 352 -7.44 -13.01 13.79
CA LEU A 352 -6.96 -11.95 14.69
C LEU A 352 -8.01 -10.86 14.89
N VAL A 353 -8.76 -10.50 13.85
CA VAL A 353 -9.88 -9.55 13.94
C VAL A 353 -11.04 -10.15 14.73
N MET A 354 -11.44 -11.39 14.44
CA MET A 354 -12.60 -12.03 15.08
C MET A 354 -12.36 -12.40 16.55
N LYS A 355 -11.13 -12.74 16.94
CA LYS A 355 -10.79 -13.05 18.35
C LYS A 355 -10.83 -11.83 19.28
N GLY A 356 -10.90 -10.61 18.73
CA GLY A 356 -11.05 -9.37 19.50
C GLY A 356 -12.49 -8.86 19.62
N MET A 357 -13.46 -9.48 18.95
CA MET A 357 -14.87 -9.04 18.96
C MET A 357 -15.79 -10.17 19.44
N PRO A 358 -16.30 -10.13 20.68
CA PRO A 358 -17.44 -10.95 21.07
C PRO A 358 -18.70 -10.39 20.40
N GLY A 359 -19.24 -11.13 19.41
CA GLY A 359 -20.63 -11.03 18.97
C GLY A 359 -21.08 -9.77 18.21
N ASN A 360 -21.70 -10.00 17.04
CA ASN A 360 -22.64 -9.11 16.34
C ASN A 360 -22.19 -7.70 15.96
N VAL A 361 -21.58 -7.55 14.77
CA VAL A 361 -22.06 -6.53 13.82
C VAL A 361 -21.78 -6.99 12.38
N ALA A 362 -22.82 -7.42 11.67
CA ALA A 362 -22.80 -7.54 10.22
C ALA A 362 -23.48 -6.29 9.65
N GLU A 363 -22.77 -5.17 9.61
CA GLU A 363 -23.22 -4.01 8.84
C GLU A 363 -22.75 -4.19 7.39
N ALA A 364 -23.65 -4.73 6.58
CA ALA A 364 -23.60 -4.57 5.14
C ALA A 364 -23.81 -3.08 4.85
N VAL A 365 -22.71 -2.35 4.62
CA VAL A 365 -22.77 -0.97 4.13
C VAL A 365 -23.31 -1.02 2.70
N ASP A 366 -24.63 -0.88 2.59
CA ASP A 366 -25.36 -0.66 1.35
C ASP A 366 -25.09 0.80 0.91
N ARG A 367 -23.98 1.00 0.20
CA ARG A 367 -23.77 2.22 -0.59
C ARG A 367 -23.81 1.82 -2.05
N ARG A 368 -25.03 1.79 -2.61
CA ARG A 368 -25.29 1.77 -4.05
C ARG A 368 -24.93 3.12 -4.68
N ALA A 369 -23.70 3.58 -4.47
CA ALA A 369 -23.12 4.51 -5.43
C ALA A 369 -22.93 3.70 -6.72
N LEU A 370 -23.39 4.23 -7.85
CA LEU A 370 -23.17 3.62 -9.17
C LEU A 370 -21.66 3.38 -9.35
N GLU A 371 -21.20 2.16 -9.07
CA GLU A 371 -19.79 1.80 -9.13
C GLU A 371 -19.38 1.73 -10.60
N LYS A 372 -18.48 2.62 -11.01
CA LYS A 372 -17.87 2.58 -12.34
C LYS A 372 -16.96 1.36 -12.42
N VAL A 373 -17.30 0.40 -13.27
CA VAL A 373 -16.51 -0.82 -13.44
C VAL A 373 -15.81 -0.83 -14.79
N TYR A 374 -14.51 -1.14 -14.76
CA TYR A 374 -13.64 -1.12 -15.93
C TYR A 374 -13.28 -2.54 -16.38
N TYR A 375 -13.50 -2.83 -17.66
CA TYR A 375 -13.21 -4.12 -18.29
C TYR A 375 -12.12 -4.01 -19.37
N PRO A 376 -11.29 -5.05 -19.54
CA PRO A 376 -10.22 -5.01 -20.54
C PRO A 376 -10.75 -5.17 -21.97
N ASN A 377 -11.96 -5.71 -22.16
CA ASN A 377 -12.58 -5.90 -23.47
C ASN A 377 -14.11 -5.77 -23.39
N GLY A 378 -14.75 -5.51 -24.54
CA GLY A 378 -16.20 -5.31 -24.64
C GLY A 378 -17.02 -6.57 -24.33
N LYS A 379 -16.51 -7.76 -24.65
CA LYS A 379 -17.20 -9.03 -24.36
C LYS A 379 -17.46 -9.22 -22.87
N LEU A 380 -16.46 -8.97 -22.03
CA LEU A 380 -16.60 -9.07 -20.58
C LEU A 380 -17.52 -7.99 -20.01
N ALA A 381 -17.50 -6.78 -20.57
CA ALA A 381 -18.43 -5.72 -20.18
C ALA A 381 -19.88 -6.09 -20.52
N ALA A 382 -20.14 -6.57 -21.74
CA ALA A 382 -21.48 -6.98 -22.18
C ALA A 382 -22.05 -8.14 -21.34
N GLN A 383 -21.23 -9.14 -21.00
CA GLN A 383 -21.64 -10.24 -20.13
C GLN A 383 -22.07 -9.74 -18.73
N LYS A 384 -21.41 -8.69 -18.24
CA LYS A 384 -21.72 -8.10 -16.93
C LYS A 384 -22.93 -7.17 -16.97
N TYR A 385 -23.11 -6.45 -18.06
CA TYR A 385 -24.26 -5.58 -18.30
C TYR A 385 -25.58 -6.34 -18.23
N GLY A 386 -25.67 -7.51 -18.86
CA GLY A 386 -26.87 -8.34 -18.81
C GLY A 386 -27.27 -8.81 -17.41
N ARG A 387 -26.38 -8.70 -16.41
CA ARG A 387 -26.70 -9.03 -15.01
C ARG A 387 -27.16 -7.82 -14.22
N ASN A 388 -26.62 -6.63 -14.50
CA ASN A 388 -26.89 -5.38 -13.79
C ASN A 388 -26.83 -4.21 -14.80
N PRO A 389 -27.95 -3.86 -15.47
CA PRO A 389 -27.97 -2.82 -16.49
C PRO A 389 -27.77 -1.41 -15.93
N GLU A 390 -28.04 -1.20 -14.64
CA GLU A 390 -27.89 0.11 -13.98
C GLU A 390 -26.42 0.53 -13.76
N GLN A 391 -25.45 -0.38 -13.88
CA GLN A 391 -24.04 -0.05 -13.60
C GLN A 391 -23.38 0.66 -14.78
N GLU A 392 -22.61 1.72 -14.51
CA GLU A 392 -21.76 2.35 -15.52
C GLU A 392 -20.56 1.45 -15.86
N LEU A 393 -20.65 0.74 -16.98
CA LEU A 393 -19.61 -0.17 -17.43
C LEU A 393 -18.76 0.49 -18.53
N TYR A 394 -17.45 0.42 -18.36
CA TYR A 394 -16.49 0.91 -19.35
C TYR A 394 -15.62 -0.23 -19.85
N TRP A 395 -15.32 -0.25 -21.14
CA TRP A 395 -14.36 -1.19 -21.69
C TRP A 395 -13.32 -0.52 -22.58
N GLN A 396 -12.10 -1.04 -22.53
CA GLN A 396 -10.99 -0.46 -23.27
C GLN A 396 -11.05 -0.86 -24.74
N ARG A 397 -11.04 0.13 -25.64
CA ARG A 397 -11.02 -0.14 -27.08
C ARG A 397 -9.66 -0.70 -27.50
N HIS A 398 -9.66 -1.70 -28.40
CA HIS A 398 -8.44 -2.19 -29.01
C HIS A 398 -7.73 -1.05 -29.76
N ARG A 399 -6.44 -0.89 -29.49
CA ARG A 399 -5.62 0.14 -30.13
C ARG A 399 -5.33 -0.24 -31.58
N THR A 400 -5.67 0.64 -32.50
CA THR A 400 -5.06 0.72 -33.83
C THR A 400 -3.94 1.78 -33.80
N GLY A 401 -2.86 1.53 -33.05
CA GLY A 401 -1.64 2.36 -33.06
C GLY A 401 -1.05 2.76 -31.71
N ASN A 402 0.11 3.47 -31.76
CA ASN A 402 0.94 3.87 -30.62
C ASN A 402 0.43 5.12 -29.88
N GLY A 403 -0.87 5.20 -29.59
CA GLY A 403 -1.46 6.35 -28.89
C GLY A 403 -0.93 6.54 -27.46
N ARG A 404 -0.67 7.80 -27.06
CA ARG A 404 -0.29 8.17 -25.68
C ARG A 404 -1.42 7.96 -24.66
N PHE A 405 -2.67 7.89 -25.12
CA PHE A 405 -3.87 7.83 -24.30
C PHE A 405 -4.60 6.49 -24.45
N ALA A 406 -5.40 6.10 -23.47
CA ALA A 406 -6.36 5.01 -23.64
C ALA A 406 -7.77 5.58 -23.88
N VAL A 407 -8.45 5.04 -24.87
CA VAL A 407 -9.85 5.38 -25.15
C VAL A 407 -10.74 4.25 -24.67
N TRP A 408 -11.75 4.60 -23.91
CA TRP A 408 -12.74 3.71 -23.34
C TRP A 408 -14.11 4.01 -23.94
N GLN A 409 -14.90 2.96 -24.13
CA GLN A 409 -16.30 3.07 -24.54
C GLN A 409 -17.18 2.74 -23.35
N GLN A 410 -18.23 3.51 -23.17
CA GLN A 410 -19.28 3.24 -22.19
C GLN A 410 -20.25 2.22 -22.80
N LEU A 411 -20.71 1.28 -21.98
CA LEU A 411 -21.75 0.33 -22.35
C LEU A 411 -22.99 0.62 -21.51
N GLY A 412 -24.12 0.91 -22.18
CA GLY A 412 -25.32 1.41 -21.51
C GLY A 412 -25.18 2.90 -21.18
N GLY A 413 -25.88 3.73 -21.94
CA GLY A 413 -25.96 5.18 -21.82
C GLY A 413 -27.24 5.63 -22.47
#